data_AF-A0A1Z9J539-F1
#
_entry.id   AF-A0A1Z9J539-F1
#
_cell.length_a   1.000
_cell.length_b   1.000
_cell.length_c   1.000
_cell.angle_alpha   90.00
_cell.angle_beta   90.00
_cell.angle_gamma   90.00
#
_symmetry.space_group_name_H-M   'P 1'
#
loop_
_entity.id
_entity.type
_entity.pdbx_description
1 polymer ?
#
loop_
_entity_poly.entity_id
_entity_poly.type
_entity_poly.pdbx_seq_one_letter_code
_entity_poly.pdbx_strand_id
1 'polypeptide(L)'
;MFIADRLIYVELPKTACTHIGKLLALVLPGEQRGKHNKPTQADFERRPVFLGSVRNPWAWYVSLWAYGCQQEGMLWEALTHSRGSLRGLGWRNAPFYAGRRWLHSLRQRPVEWQRLYSDVQDVQAFRTWLRWLHEPARQWDSAERFALHACAGRVGLMSYRYLDLFCHGSFRSIADLESLRSFDARANYLNHVIRTEHLEQDLLTVLEGLQIPVTAEQRSQILAGGRSNPSRGKRSRWQDYYDQASIELVAQRDRFITERFDYSPPKL
;
A
#
# COMPACT_ATOMS: atom_id res chain seq x y z
N MET A 1 -3.05 -3.61 12.06
CA MET A 1 -3.09 -2.23 12.59
C MET A 1 -2.74 -2.28 14.06
N PHE A 2 -2.07 -1.25 14.57
CA PHE A 2 -1.70 -1.18 15.98
C PHE A 2 -2.71 -0.27 16.70
N ILE A 3 -3.25 -0.75 17.82
CA ILE A 3 -4.30 -0.08 18.57
C ILE A 3 -3.77 0.19 19.97
N ALA A 4 -3.72 1.46 20.34
CA ALA A 4 -3.52 1.94 21.69
C ALA A 4 -4.74 2.75 22.13
N ASP A 5 -4.75 3.22 23.37
CA ASP A 5 -5.89 3.97 23.90
C ASP A 5 -6.14 5.28 23.16
N ARG A 6 -5.08 6.08 22.96
CA ARG A 6 -5.15 7.41 22.35
C ARG A 6 -4.84 7.44 20.85
N LEU A 7 -4.34 6.33 20.30
CA LEU A 7 -3.78 6.27 18.94
C LEU A 7 -4.14 4.96 18.25
N ILE A 8 -4.55 5.04 16.99
CA ILE A 8 -4.66 3.88 16.10
C ILE A 8 -3.76 4.09 14.88
N TYR A 9 -2.83 3.17 14.67
CA TYR A 9 -1.96 3.15 13.50
C TYR A 9 -2.50 2.19 12.43
N VAL A 10 -2.95 2.76 11.32
CA VAL A 10 -3.50 2.07 10.15
C VAL A 10 -2.41 1.83 9.11
N GLU A 11 -2.33 0.61 8.61
CA GLU A 11 -1.14 0.09 7.93
C GLU A 11 -1.33 -0.02 6.41
N LEU A 12 -0.85 0.95 5.64
CA LEU A 12 -0.76 0.76 4.19
C LEU A 12 0.29 -0.33 3.88
N PRO A 13 0.01 -1.36 3.06
CA PRO A 13 1.02 -2.35 2.74
C PRO A 13 2.30 -1.73 2.19
N LYS A 14 3.47 -2.24 2.60
CA LYS A 14 4.81 -1.82 2.13
C LYS A 14 5.31 -0.43 2.54
N THR A 15 4.75 0.14 3.60
CA THR A 15 5.20 1.38 4.25
C THR A 15 5.83 1.13 5.64
N ALA A 16 6.66 0.09 5.75
CA ALA A 16 7.37 -0.28 6.98
C ALA A 16 6.48 -0.54 8.22
N CYS A 17 5.25 -1.01 8.02
CA CYS A 17 4.25 -1.18 9.10
C CYS A 17 4.72 -2.02 10.28
N THR A 18 5.39 -3.14 10.04
CA THR A 18 5.91 -3.98 11.12
C THR A 18 6.96 -3.25 11.95
N HIS A 19 7.74 -2.36 11.33
CA HIS A 19 8.72 -1.56 12.05
C HIS A 19 8.02 -0.53 12.93
N ILE A 20 7.10 0.26 12.35
CA ILE A 20 6.33 1.28 13.08
C ILE A 20 5.55 0.66 14.24
N GLY A 21 4.88 -0.48 14.02
CA GLY A 21 4.15 -1.18 15.08
C GLY A 21 5.05 -1.63 16.24
N LYS A 22 6.28 -2.10 15.95
CA LYS A 22 7.26 -2.43 17.00
C LYS A 22 7.71 -1.20 17.77
N LEU A 23 8.00 -0.10 17.08
CA LEU A 23 8.42 1.16 17.72
C LEU A 23 7.30 1.74 18.59
N LEU A 24 6.05 1.71 18.11
CA LEU A 24 4.89 2.11 18.90
C LEU A 24 4.72 1.26 20.15
N ALA A 25 4.94 -0.06 20.06
CA ALA A 25 4.86 -0.97 21.21
C ALA A 25 5.95 -0.74 22.27
N LEU A 26 7.05 -0.06 21.94
CA LEU A 26 8.07 0.36 22.92
C LEU A 26 7.59 1.51 23.81
N VAL A 27 6.68 2.33 23.30
CA VAL A 27 6.26 3.59 23.93
C VAL A 27 4.84 3.51 24.50
N LEU A 28 3.94 2.80 23.82
CA LEU A 28 2.53 2.75 24.16
C LEU A 28 2.10 1.32 24.49
N PRO A 29 1.32 1.14 25.57
CA PRO A 29 0.59 -0.11 25.76
C PRO A 29 -0.48 -0.20 24.66
N GLY A 30 -0.37 -1.23 23.83
CA GLY A 30 -1.27 -1.46 22.71
C GLY A 30 -1.09 -2.84 22.11
N GLU A 31 -1.95 -3.18 21.15
CA GLU A 31 -1.97 -4.50 20.52
C GLU A 31 -2.01 -4.40 18.99
N GLN A 32 -1.45 -5.43 18.35
CA GLN A 32 -1.52 -5.58 16.90
C GLN A 32 -2.79 -6.37 16.53
N ARG A 33 -3.78 -5.68 15.94
CA ARG A 33 -5.00 -6.31 15.41
C ARG A 33 -4.88 -6.56 13.92
N GLY A 34 -4.54 -7.79 13.55
CA GLY A 34 -4.35 -8.23 12.16
C GLY A 34 -3.33 -7.39 11.37
N LYS A 35 -3.35 -7.49 10.04
CA LYS A 35 -2.48 -6.73 9.14
C LYS A 35 -3.32 -5.98 8.11
N HIS A 36 -3.03 -4.71 7.90
CA HIS A 36 -3.69 -3.89 6.86
C HIS A 36 -5.22 -3.76 7.00
N ASN A 37 -5.73 -3.96 8.23
CA ASN A 37 -7.14 -3.82 8.53
C ASN A 37 -7.59 -2.36 8.44
N LYS A 38 -8.83 -2.15 8.00
CA LYS A 38 -9.53 -0.87 8.14
C LYS A 38 -10.08 -0.73 9.57
N PRO A 39 -10.13 0.48 10.13
CA PRO A 39 -10.84 0.73 11.38
C PRO A 39 -12.31 0.33 11.29
N THR A 40 -12.86 -0.20 12.38
CA THR A 40 -14.28 -0.50 12.53
C THR A 40 -15.04 0.73 13.03
N GLN A 41 -16.37 0.70 12.98
CA GLN A 41 -17.20 1.76 13.54
C GLN A 41 -16.90 2.01 15.04
N ALA A 42 -16.69 0.93 15.80
CA ALA A 42 -16.32 1.02 17.21
C ALA A 42 -14.95 1.68 17.44
N ASP A 43 -14.00 1.52 16.52
CA ASP A 43 -12.72 2.22 16.62
C ASP A 43 -12.90 3.73 16.42
N PHE A 44 -13.77 4.15 15.49
CA PHE A 44 -14.07 5.57 15.27
C PHE A 44 -14.81 6.21 16.45
N GLU A 45 -15.72 5.48 17.10
CA GLU A 45 -16.49 5.96 18.25
C GLU A 45 -15.61 6.31 19.45
N ARG A 46 -14.45 5.65 19.59
CA ARG A 46 -13.43 5.98 20.61
C ARG A 46 -12.74 7.33 20.35
N ARG A 47 -12.90 7.92 19.17
CA ARG A 47 -12.25 9.16 18.71
C ARG A 47 -10.74 9.20 18.97
N PRO A 48 -9.97 8.15 18.61
CA PRO A 48 -8.54 8.16 18.76
C PRO A 48 -7.91 9.07 17.71
N VAL A 49 -6.62 9.35 17.89
CA VAL A 49 -5.82 9.91 16.81
C VAL A 49 -5.46 8.80 15.82
N PHE A 50 -5.83 8.99 14.56
CA PHE A 50 -5.48 8.07 13.49
C PHE A 50 -4.15 8.46 12.84
N LEU A 51 -3.25 7.48 12.83
CA LEU A 51 -1.93 7.58 12.22
C LEU A 51 -1.87 6.63 11.02
N GLY A 52 -1.40 7.12 9.89
CA GLY A 52 -1.09 6.29 8.73
C GLY A 52 0.39 6.37 8.37
N SER A 53 0.78 5.62 7.36
CA SER A 53 2.11 5.77 6.76
C SER A 53 2.04 5.71 5.24
N VAL A 54 2.98 6.42 4.62
CA VAL A 54 3.15 6.51 3.17
C VAL A 54 4.61 6.29 2.82
N ARG A 55 4.87 6.00 1.55
CA ARG A 55 6.20 5.79 1.00
C ARG A 55 6.27 6.43 -0.37
N ASN A 56 7.46 6.84 -0.78
CA ASN A 56 7.74 7.20 -2.16
C ASN A 56 7.18 6.12 -3.13
N PRO A 57 6.32 6.48 -4.10
CA PRO A 57 5.67 5.51 -4.99
C PRO A 57 6.64 4.62 -5.77
N TRP A 58 7.75 5.19 -6.26
CA TRP A 58 8.76 4.42 -6.97
C TRP A 58 9.43 3.37 -6.08
N ALA A 59 9.80 3.75 -4.85
CA ALA A 59 10.34 2.81 -3.87
C ALA A 59 9.30 1.77 -3.40
N TRP A 60 8.02 2.16 -3.37
CA TRP A 60 6.90 1.30 -2.97
C TRP A 60 6.67 0.15 -3.95
N TYR A 61 6.62 0.41 -5.26
CA TYR A 61 6.42 -0.64 -6.27
C TYR A 61 7.53 -1.68 -6.26
N VAL A 62 8.81 -1.26 -6.18
CA VAL A 62 9.93 -2.21 -6.08
C VAL A 62 9.82 -3.03 -4.79
N SER A 63 9.38 -2.42 -3.68
CA SER A 63 9.16 -3.14 -2.43
C SER A 63 7.98 -4.11 -2.47
N LEU A 64 6.94 -3.81 -3.25
CA LEU A 64 5.79 -4.67 -3.43
C LEU A 64 6.13 -5.86 -4.34
N TRP A 65 6.78 -5.59 -5.47
CA TRP A 65 7.21 -6.61 -6.40
C TRP A 65 8.24 -7.56 -5.78
N ALA A 66 9.28 -7.04 -5.12
CA ALA A 66 10.30 -7.85 -4.45
C ALA A 66 9.73 -8.77 -3.35
N TYR A 67 8.58 -8.41 -2.78
CA TYR A 67 7.88 -9.29 -1.84
C TYR A 67 7.15 -10.43 -2.53
N GLY A 68 6.54 -10.14 -3.69
CA GLY A 68 5.99 -11.19 -4.54
C GLY A 68 7.06 -12.14 -5.09
N CYS A 69 8.29 -11.67 -5.34
CA CYS A 69 9.42 -12.55 -5.69
C CYS A 69 9.75 -13.56 -4.56
N GLN A 70 9.43 -13.22 -3.31
CA GLN A 70 9.53 -14.14 -2.17
C GLN A 70 8.30 -15.04 -2.02
N GLN A 71 7.38 -15.02 -2.99
CA GLN A 71 6.12 -15.77 -2.96
C GLN A 71 5.22 -15.36 -1.78
N GLU A 72 5.26 -14.07 -1.43
CA GLU A 72 4.48 -13.54 -0.32
C GLU A 72 3.52 -12.42 -0.76
N GLY A 73 2.35 -12.39 -0.10
CA GLY A 73 1.39 -11.30 -0.16
C GLY A 73 0.24 -11.51 -1.15
N MET A 74 -0.92 -10.96 -0.79
CA MET A 74 -2.19 -11.13 -1.52
C MET A 74 -2.12 -10.76 -3.01
N LEU A 75 -1.31 -9.78 -3.38
CA LEU A 75 -1.16 -9.39 -4.79
C LEU A 75 -0.44 -10.49 -5.59
N TRP A 76 0.63 -11.06 -5.05
CA TRP A 76 1.33 -12.16 -5.72
C TRP A 76 0.40 -13.37 -5.87
N GLU A 77 -0.33 -13.72 -4.81
CA GLU A 77 -1.32 -14.80 -4.84
C GLU A 77 -2.36 -14.56 -5.95
N ALA A 78 -2.94 -13.35 -6.00
CA ALA A 78 -3.94 -12.96 -7.00
C ALA A 78 -3.43 -13.04 -8.45
N LEU A 79 -2.17 -12.67 -8.68
CA LEU A 79 -1.57 -12.64 -10.01
C LEU A 79 -1.10 -14.02 -10.48
N THR A 80 -0.57 -14.84 -9.57
CA THR A 80 0.13 -16.09 -9.89
C THR A 80 -0.68 -17.37 -9.66
N HIS A 81 -1.72 -17.33 -8.84
CA HIS A 81 -2.57 -18.50 -8.63
C HIS A 81 -3.70 -18.53 -9.65
N SER A 82 -4.04 -19.75 -10.07
CA SER A 82 -5.14 -19.98 -10.98
C SER A 82 -6.50 -19.83 -10.27
N ARG A 83 -7.53 -19.74 -11.10
CA ARG A 83 -8.97 -19.61 -10.82
C ARG A 83 -9.39 -19.99 -9.39
N GLY A 84 -9.82 -19.00 -8.62
CA GLY A 84 -10.69 -19.23 -7.48
C GLY A 84 -12.10 -19.68 -7.93
N SER A 85 -12.81 -20.40 -7.07
CA SER A 85 -14.24 -20.68 -7.30
C SER A 85 -15.07 -19.40 -7.19
N LEU A 86 -16.23 -19.33 -7.86
CA LEU A 86 -17.17 -18.21 -7.69
C LEU A 86 -17.55 -17.98 -6.22
N ARG A 87 -17.67 -19.05 -5.44
CA ARG A 87 -17.89 -18.98 -3.99
C ARG A 87 -16.71 -18.32 -3.26
N GLY A 88 -15.48 -18.68 -3.61
CA GLY A 88 -14.25 -18.07 -3.07
C GLY A 88 -14.09 -16.59 -3.44
N LEU A 89 -14.71 -16.15 -4.53
CA LEU A 89 -14.74 -14.74 -4.95
C LEU A 89 -15.88 -13.94 -4.28
N GLY A 90 -16.61 -14.53 -3.32
CA GLY A 90 -17.64 -13.83 -2.55
C GLY A 90 -18.95 -13.65 -3.31
N TRP A 91 -19.33 -14.60 -4.17
CA TRP A 91 -20.60 -14.56 -4.95
C TRP A 91 -21.83 -14.18 -4.12
N ARG A 92 -21.93 -14.63 -2.87
CA ARG A 92 -23.05 -14.32 -1.97
C ARG A 92 -23.20 -12.81 -1.70
N ASN A 93 -22.08 -12.10 -1.58
CA ASN A 93 -22.06 -10.68 -1.20
C ASN A 93 -21.90 -9.76 -2.43
N ALA A 94 -21.27 -10.24 -3.49
CA ALA A 94 -20.98 -9.45 -4.69
C ALA A 94 -21.04 -10.30 -5.98
N PRO A 95 -22.23 -10.79 -6.37
CA PRO A 95 -22.36 -11.74 -7.48
C PRO A 95 -21.84 -11.19 -8.81
N PHE A 96 -22.12 -9.91 -9.12
CA PHE A 96 -21.62 -9.27 -10.33
C PHE A 96 -20.08 -9.22 -10.40
N TYR A 97 -19.42 -8.87 -9.28
CA TYR A 97 -17.96 -8.86 -9.21
C TYR A 97 -17.39 -10.27 -9.36
N ALA A 98 -17.92 -11.22 -8.60
CA ALA A 98 -17.47 -12.61 -8.61
C ALA A 98 -17.58 -13.22 -10.01
N GLY A 99 -18.71 -13.02 -10.70
CA GLY A 99 -18.93 -13.49 -12.07
C GLY A 99 -17.95 -12.87 -13.07
N ARG A 100 -17.80 -11.55 -13.06
CA ARG A 100 -16.90 -10.84 -13.98
C ARG A 100 -15.43 -11.19 -13.74
N ARG A 101 -15.00 -11.30 -12.48
CA ARG A 101 -13.64 -11.73 -12.11
C ARG A 101 -13.36 -13.18 -12.49
N TRP A 102 -14.34 -14.07 -12.31
CA TRP A 102 -14.22 -15.46 -12.74
C TRP A 102 -14.10 -15.58 -14.26
N LEU A 103 -14.93 -14.85 -15.02
CA LEU A 103 -14.80 -14.81 -16.48
C LEU A 103 -13.43 -14.26 -16.91
N HIS A 104 -12.94 -13.21 -16.24
CA HIS A 104 -11.59 -12.67 -16.47
C HIS A 104 -10.48 -13.71 -16.20
N SER A 105 -10.65 -14.51 -15.15
CA SER A 105 -9.68 -15.55 -14.77
C SER A 105 -9.50 -16.64 -15.83
N LEU A 106 -10.40 -16.74 -16.82
CA LEU A 106 -10.23 -17.62 -17.97
C LEU A 106 -9.12 -17.14 -18.91
N ARG A 107 -8.87 -15.83 -18.98
CA ARG A 107 -7.86 -15.20 -19.85
C ARG A 107 -6.58 -14.83 -19.10
N GLN A 108 -6.63 -14.83 -17.77
CA GLN A 108 -5.47 -14.55 -16.94
C GLN A 108 -4.36 -15.56 -17.21
N ARG A 109 -3.11 -15.08 -17.25
CA ARG A 109 -1.92 -15.87 -17.58
C ARG A 109 -1.02 -16.03 -16.34
N PRO A 110 -1.38 -16.88 -15.37
CA PRO A 110 -0.66 -16.98 -14.10
C PRO A 110 0.79 -17.41 -14.27
N VAL A 111 1.10 -18.29 -15.23
CA VAL A 111 2.47 -18.72 -15.53
C VAL A 111 3.35 -17.55 -15.99
N GLU A 112 2.80 -16.62 -16.77
CA GLU A 112 3.55 -15.43 -17.18
C GLU A 112 3.81 -14.50 -15.99
N TRP A 113 2.83 -14.31 -15.11
CA TRP A 113 3.03 -13.56 -13.86
C TRP A 113 4.07 -14.22 -12.96
N GLN A 114 4.06 -15.54 -12.81
CA GLN A 114 5.07 -16.29 -12.04
C GLN A 114 6.49 -16.05 -12.56
N ARG A 115 6.67 -16.02 -13.89
CA ARG A 115 7.97 -15.71 -14.51
C ARG A 115 8.46 -14.30 -14.15
N LEU A 116 7.55 -13.33 -14.05
CA LEU A 116 7.92 -11.96 -13.65
C LEU A 116 8.32 -11.84 -12.17
N TYR A 117 8.11 -12.88 -11.37
CA TYR A 117 8.49 -12.94 -9.96
C TYR A 117 9.67 -13.88 -9.69
N SER A 118 10.30 -14.47 -10.72
CA SER A 118 11.31 -15.52 -10.55
C SER A 118 12.59 -15.06 -9.85
N ASP A 119 13.03 -13.83 -10.13
CA ASP A 119 14.26 -13.27 -9.58
C ASP A 119 14.07 -11.79 -9.21
N VAL A 120 14.37 -11.46 -7.95
CA VAL A 120 14.30 -10.09 -7.44
C VAL A 120 15.36 -9.18 -8.08
N GLN A 121 16.43 -9.72 -8.67
CA GLN A 121 17.47 -8.94 -9.36
C GLN A 121 17.14 -8.67 -10.83
N ASP A 122 16.09 -9.29 -11.38
CA ASP A 122 15.69 -9.08 -12.76
C ASP A 122 14.93 -7.75 -12.92
N VAL A 123 15.69 -6.71 -13.28
CA VAL A 123 15.17 -5.36 -13.55
C VAL A 123 14.17 -5.35 -14.71
N GLN A 124 14.35 -6.19 -15.73
CA GLN A 124 13.44 -6.23 -16.88
C GLN A 124 12.11 -6.91 -16.52
N ALA A 125 12.17 -7.94 -15.67
CA ALA A 125 10.97 -8.55 -15.09
C ALA A 125 10.18 -7.53 -14.26
N PHE A 126 10.84 -6.74 -13.41
CA PHE A 126 10.18 -5.67 -12.66
C PHE A 126 9.49 -4.64 -13.58
N ARG A 127 10.19 -4.15 -14.61
CA ARG A 127 9.64 -3.14 -15.52
C ARG A 127 8.43 -3.68 -16.30
N THR A 128 8.53 -4.94 -16.75
CA THR A 128 7.43 -5.63 -17.42
C THR A 128 6.25 -5.84 -16.48
N TRP A 129 6.50 -6.27 -15.25
CA TRP A 129 5.51 -6.42 -14.19
C TRP A 129 4.77 -5.11 -13.90
N LEU A 130 5.51 -4.02 -13.75
CA LEU A 130 4.97 -2.70 -13.45
C LEU A 130 4.05 -2.20 -14.58
N ARG A 131 4.49 -2.40 -15.83
CA ARG A 131 3.70 -2.08 -17.02
C ARG A 131 2.42 -2.90 -17.07
N TRP A 132 2.50 -4.22 -16.87
CA TRP A 132 1.33 -5.10 -16.90
C TRP A 132 0.34 -4.79 -15.79
N LEU A 133 0.82 -4.44 -14.60
CA LEU A 133 -0.03 -4.09 -13.47
C LEU A 133 -0.93 -2.87 -13.78
N HIS A 134 -0.46 -1.97 -14.64
CA HIS A 134 -1.18 -0.76 -15.05
C HIS A 134 -1.88 -0.90 -16.41
N GLU A 135 -1.80 -2.05 -17.06
CA GLU A 135 -2.42 -2.27 -18.36
C GLU A 135 -3.95 -2.40 -18.22
N PRO A 136 -4.78 -1.61 -18.95
CA PRO A 136 -6.24 -1.68 -18.83
C PRO A 136 -6.82 -3.08 -19.08
N ALA A 137 -6.18 -3.85 -19.97
CA ALA A 137 -6.57 -5.23 -20.26
C ALA A 137 -6.36 -6.20 -19.07
N ARG A 138 -5.54 -5.81 -18.08
CA ARG A 138 -5.14 -6.63 -16.92
C ARG A 138 -5.64 -6.08 -15.59
N GLN A 139 -6.44 -5.01 -15.60
CA GLN A 139 -6.92 -4.34 -14.38
C GLN A 139 -7.63 -5.27 -13.37
N TRP A 140 -8.20 -6.39 -13.84
CA TRP A 140 -8.90 -7.38 -13.01
C TRP A 140 -7.97 -8.44 -12.40
N ASP A 141 -6.67 -8.46 -12.76
CA ASP A 141 -5.74 -9.49 -12.30
C ASP A 141 -5.44 -9.36 -10.80
N SER A 142 -5.34 -8.15 -10.25
CA SER A 142 -4.92 -7.91 -8.86
C SER A 142 -5.87 -8.47 -7.79
N ALA A 143 -7.04 -9.00 -8.19
CA ALA A 143 -8.14 -9.53 -7.34
C ALA A 143 -8.66 -8.56 -6.25
N GLU A 144 -8.08 -7.37 -6.18
CA GLU A 144 -8.61 -6.24 -5.46
C GLU A 144 -9.82 -5.69 -6.23
N ARG A 145 -10.74 -5.05 -5.52
CA ARG A 145 -11.92 -4.42 -6.12
C ARG A 145 -11.57 -3.19 -6.98
N PHE A 146 -10.28 -2.94 -7.22
CA PHE A 146 -9.75 -1.82 -7.98
C PHE A 146 -10.41 -1.66 -9.35
N ALA A 147 -10.56 -2.75 -10.12
CA ALA A 147 -11.19 -2.74 -11.44
C ALA A 147 -12.67 -2.30 -11.45
N LEU A 148 -13.32 -2.21 -10.27
CA LEU A 148 -14.69 -1.73 -10.13
C LEU A 148 -14.79 -0.20 -10.04
N HIS A 149 -13.67 0.51 -9.89
CA HIS A 149 -13.64 1.95 -9.72
C HIS A 149 -13.48 2.66 -11.06
N ALA A 150 -14.22 3.75 -11.27
CA ALA A 150 -14.15 4.54 -12.49
C ALA A 150 -12.77 5.15 -12.75
N CYS A 151 -11.95 5.30 -11.70
CA CYS A 151 -10.57 5.78 -11.79
C CYS A 151 -9.54 4.68 -12.16
N ALA A 152 -9.91 3.40 -12.28
CA ALA A 152 -8.95 2.28 -12.44
C ALA A 152 -8.01 2.42 -13.65
N GLY A 153 -8.47 3.04 -14.73
CA GLY A 153 -7.65 3.32 -15.91
C GLY A 153 -6.73 4.54 -15.78
N ARG A 154 -6.85 5.34 -14.71
CA ARG A 154 -6.15 6.62 -14.54
C ARG A 154 -5.23 6.66 -13.32
N VAL A 155 -5.57 5.96 -12.25
CA VAL A 155 -4.74 5.91 -11.04
C VAL A 155 -3.92 4.62 -10.97
N GLY A 156 -2.85 4.66 -10.18
CA GLY A 156 -2.02 3.51 -9.86
C GLY A 156 -2.54 2.75 -8.64
N LEU A 157 -1.96 1.57 -8.43
CA LEU A 157 -2.36 0.67 -7.35
C LEU A 157 -2.11 1.30 -5.97
N MET A 158 -1.02 2.07 -5.81
CA MET A 158 -0.72 2.72 -4.54
C MET A 158 -1.77 3.77 -4.18
N SER A 159 -2.12 4.64 -5.12
CA SER A 159 -3.15 5.67 -4.95
C SER A 159 -4.52 5.06 -4.62
N TYR A 160 -4.89 3.99 -5.33
CA TYR A 160 -6.10 3.24 -5.02
C TYR A 160 -6.09 2.68 -3.59
N ARG A 161 -5.01 1.98 -3.19
CA ARG A 161 -4.91 1.40 -1.84
C ARG A 161 -4.90 2.46 -0.75
N TYR A 162 -4.26 3.61 -1.00
CA TYR A 162 -4.27 4.75 -0.09
C TYR A 162 -5.69 5.26 0.14
N LEU A 163 -6.42 5.55 -0.92
CA LEU A 163 -7.79 6.06 -0.85
C LEU A 163 -8.75 5.05 -0.23
N ASP A 164 -8.65 3.78 -0.64
CA ASP A 164 -9.48 2.70 -0.10
C ASP A 164 -9.22 2.49 1.39
N LEU A 165 -7.96 2.56 1.83
CA LEU A 165 -7.61 2.35 3.22
C LEU A 165 -7.95 3.54 4.10
N PHE A 166 -7.58 4.76 3.70
CA PHE A 166 -7.56 5.93 4.58
C PHE A 166 -8.75 6.88 4.44
N CYS A 167 -9.66 6.65 3.50
CA CYS A 167 -10.86 7.46 3.34
C CYS A 167 -12.11 6.70 3.76
N HIS A 168 -13.04 7.40 4.41
CA HIS A 168 -14.36 6.89 4.73
C HIS A 168 -15.30 6.98 3.52
N GLY A 169 -16.19 6.00 3.38
CA GLY A 169 -17.14 5.94 2.26
C GLY A 169 -16.55 5.37 0.97
N SER A 170 -17.22 5.64 -0.16
CA SER A 170 -16.89 5.03 -1.45
C SER A 170 -16.59 6.08 -2.50
N PHE A 171 -15.47 5.90 -3.21
CA PHE A 171 -15.07 6.70 -4.37
C PHE A 171 -15.25 5.94 -5.69
N ARG A 172 -16.06 4.88 -5.70
CA ARG A 172 -16.19 3.97 -6.84
C ARG A 172 -16.62 4.66 -8.14
N SER A 173 -17.46 5.67 -8.05
CA SER A 173 -17.96 6.44 -9.20
C SER A 173 -17.03 7.59 -9.63
N ILE A 174 -16.00 7.91 -8.83
CA ILE A 174 -15.12 9.05 -9.11
C ILE A 174 -14.08 8.63 -10.14
N ALA A 175 -13.98 9.38 -11.24
CA ALA A 175 -13.19 9.02 -12.41
C ALA A 175 -11.93 9.87 -12.60
N ASP A 176 -11.96 11.12 -12.17
CA ASP A 176 -10.92 12.14 -12.39
C ASP A 176 -10.14 12.45 -11.10
N LEU A 177 -8.95 13.03 -11.27
CA LEU A 177 -8.00 13.24 -10.18
C LEU A 177 -8.42 14.37 -9.23
N GLU A 178 -9.08 15.40 -9.73
CA GLU A 178 -9.49 16.56 -8.94
C GLU A 178 -10.62 16.19 -7.97
N SER A 179 -11.60 15.44 -8.46
CA SER A 179 -12.67 14.88 -7.63
C SER A 179 -12.14 13.87 -6.61
N LEU A 180 -11.08 13.11 -6.94
CA LEU A 180 -10.42 12.24 -5.95
C LEU A 180 -9.72 13.04 -4.84
N ARG A 181 -9.11 14.19 -5.16
CA ARG A 181 -8.58 15.12 -4.13
C ARG A 181 -9.67 15.69 -3.25
N SER A 182 -10.78 16.11 -3.88
CA SER A 182 -11.94 16.64 -3.17
C SER A 182 -12.62 15.58 -2.29
N PHE A 183 -12.57 14.30 -2.71
CA PHE A 183 -13.01 13.19 -1.90
C PHE A 183 -12.07 12.97 -0.71
N ASP A 184 -10.77 12.86 -0.96
CA ASP A 184 -9.78 12.67 0.09
C ASP A 184 -9.82 13.81 1.13
N ALA A 185 -9.86 15.07 0.71
CA ALA A 185 -9.90 16.21 1.63
C ALA A 185 -11.09 16.18 2.59
N ARG A 186 -12.20 15.53 2.20
CA ARG A 186 -13.43 15.42 3.02
C ARG A 186 -13.54 14.10 3.76
N ALA A 187 -12.97 13.03 3.21
CA ALA A 187 -13.20 11.66 3.67
C ALA A 187 -11.99 11.04 4.35
N ASN A 188 -10.78 11.59 4.18
CA ASN A 188 -9.58 11.08 4.81
C ASN A 188 -9.66 11.30 6.32
N TYR A 189 -9.55 10.21 7.08
CA TYR A 189 -9.70 10.24 8.52
C TYR A 189 -8.37 10.30 9.29
N LEU A 190 -7.23 10.31 8.59
CA LEU A 190 -5.92 10.37 9.24
C LEU A 190 -5.66 11.77 9.81
N ASN A 191 -5.20 11.80 11.06
CA ASN A 191 -4.70 13.02 11.69
C ASN A 191 -3.22 13.25 11.35
N HIS A 192 -2.44 12.17 11.23
CA HIS A 192 -1.02 12.22 10.95
C HIS A 192 -0.61 11.13 9.95
N VAL A 193 0.44 11.41 9.19
CA VAL A 193 1.03 10.48 8.22
C VAL A 193 2.54 10.44 8.43
N ILE A 194 3.09 9.24 8.63
CA ILE A 194 4.53 9.00 8.68
C ILE A 194 5.04 8.69 7.27
N ARG A 195 6.09 9.37 6.83
CA ARG A 195 6.82 9.04 5.60
C ARG A 195 7.88 8.01 5.90
N THR A 196 7.91 6.92 5.13
CA THR A 196 8.90 5.85 5.29
C THR A 196 10.35 6.37 5.14
N GLU A 197 10.53 7.49 4.43
CA GLU A 197 11.84 8.12 4.22
C GLU A 197 12.38 8.83 5.47
N HIS A 198 11.52 9.24 6.41
CA HIS A 198 11.84 9.94 7.64
C HIS A 198 11.15 9.28 8.85
N LEU A 199 11.04 7.95 8.82
CA LEU A 199 10.13 7.17 9.64
C LEU A 199 10.27 7.45 11.14
N GLU A 200 11.49 7.39 11.65
CA GLU A 200 11.80 7.55 13.06
C GLU A 200 11.57 9.00 13.50
N GLN A 201 11.95 9.98 12.67
CA GLN A 201 11.75 11.41 12.95
C GLN A 201 10.28 11.80 12.93
N ASP A 202 9.52 11.35 11.92
CA ASP A 202 8.09 11.60 11.81
C ASP A 202 7.34 10.94 12.98
N LEU A 203 7.72 9.72 13.36
CA LEU A 203 7.13 9.05 14.52
C LEU A 203 7.36 9.84 15.81
N LEU A 204 8.59 10.28 16.07
CA LEU A 204 8.90 11.10 17.26
C LEU A 204 8.11 12.41 17.26
N THR A 205 7.99 13.07 16.10
CA THR A 205 7.21 14.30 15.94
C THR A 205 5.74 14.08 16.26
N VAL A 206 5.16 12.96 15.81
CA VAL A 206 3.78 12.59 16.15
C VAL A 206 3.63 12.32 17.64
N LEU A 207 4.53 11.55 18.25
CA LEU A 207 4.47 11.24 19.68
C LEU A 207 4.56 12.52 20.54
N GLU A 208 5.45 13.44 20.17
CA GLU A 208 5.58 14.76 20.81
C GLU A 208 4.32 15.60 20.66
N GLY A 209 3.77 15.70 19.44
CA GLY A 209 2.53 16.45 19.18
C GLY A 209 1.31 15.91 19.93
N LEU A 210 1.31 14.62 20.26
CA LEU A 210 0.27 13.96 21.06
C LEU A 210 0.54 14.00 22.56
N GLN A 211 1.64 14.62 22.98
CA GLN A 211 2.09 14.67 24.37
C GLN A 211 2.22 13.27 24.97
N ILE A 212 2.70 12.31 24.16
CA ILE A 212 3.01 10.95 24.62
C ILE A 212 4.45 11.00 25.16
N PRO A 213 4.67 10.69 26.44
CA PRO A 213 6.01 10.74 27.02
C PRO A 213 6.90 9.67 26.39
N VAL A 214 8.06 10.09 25.89
CA VAL A 214 9.12 9.22 25.37
C VAL A 214 10.37 9.45 26.20
N THR A 215 10.86 8.41 26.89
CA THR A 215 12.10 8.50 27.67
C THR A 215 13.31 8.66 26.75
N ALA A 216 14.44 9.15 27.28
CA ALA A 216 15.68 9.24 26.52
C ALA A 216 16.13 7.89 25.95
N GLU A 217 15.94 6.82 26.72
CA GLU A 217 16.22 5.43 26.31
C GLU A 217 15.32 5.00 25.15
N GLN A 218 14.00 5.18 25.26
CA GLN A 218 13.06 4.87 24.17
C GLN A 218 13.36 5.69 22.91
N ARG A 219 13.70 6.97 23.05
CA ARG A 219 14.07 7.84 21.93
C ARG A 219 15.31 7.31 21.22
N SER A 220 16.33 6.89 21.98
CA SER A 220 17.55 6.27 21.43
C SER A 220 17.21 4.98 20.67
N GLN A 221 16.38 4.11 21.25
CA GLN A 221 15.94 2.87 20.62
C GLN A 221 15.14 3.10 19.34
N ILE A 222 14.29 4.11 19.30
CA ILE A 222 13.55 4.50 18.09
C ILE A 222 14.51 4.91 16.99
N LEU A 223 15.44 5.82 17.29
CA LEU A 223 16.41 6.32 16.31
C LEU A 223 17.40 5.24 15.83
N ALA A 224 17.67 4.24 16.68
CA ALA A 224 18.52 3.10 16.35
C ALA A 224 17.77 1.95 15.65
N GLY A 225 16.43 2.04 15.51
CA GLY A 225 15.54 0.92 15.20
C GLY A 225 15.83 0.16 13.90
N GLY A 226 16.50 0.79 12.93
CA GLY A 226 16.91 0.17 11.67
C GLY A 226 15.75 -0.46 10.88
N ARG A 227 16.06 -1.07 9.73
CA ARG A 227 15.00 -1.67 8.90
C ARG A 227 14.57 -3.03 9.45
N SER A 228 13.31 -3.14 9.89
CA SER A 228 12.69 -4.44 10.18
C SER A 228 12.21 -5.14 8.90
N ASN A 229 12.44 -6.45 8.79
CA ASN A 229 12.02 -7.30 7.66
C ASN A 229 12.40 -6.76 6.27
N PRO A 230 13.69 -6.49 5.99
CA PRO A 230 14.12 -6.25 4.62
C PRO A 230 13.74 -7.46 3.76
N SER A 231 13.35 -7.22 2.51
CA SER A 231 13.15 -8.30 1.54
C SER A 231 14.37 -9.21 1.51
N ARG A 232 14.17 -10.53 1.59
CA ARG A 232 15.26 -11.51 1.57
C ARG A 232 16.01 -11.42 0.24
N GLY A 233 17.34 -11.56 0.30
CA GLY A 233 18.24 -11.49 -0.85
C GLY A 233 18.96 -10.14 -0.99
N LYS A 234 20.14 -10.15 -1.62
CA LYS A 234 20.75 -8.90 -2.09
C LYS A 234 19.79 -8.30 -3.11
N ARG A 235 19.45 -7.03 -2.95
CA ARG A 235 18.70 -6.24 -3.93
C ARG A 235 19.51 -4.99 -4.21
N SER A 236 19.57 -4.58 -5.47
CA SER A 236 20.12 -3.28 -5.86
C SER A 236 19.28 -2.12 -5.26
N ARG A 237 19.75 -0.88 -5.44
CA ARG A 237 18.98 0.29 -4.99
C ARG A 237 17.68 0.34 -5.79
N TRP A 238 16.60 0.84 -5.18
CA TRP A 238 15.30 0.80 -5.86
C TRP A 238 15.29 1.65 -7.13
N GLN A 239 16.15 2.67 -7.21
CA GLN A 239 16.36 3.51 -8.39
C GLN A 239 16.83 2.70 -9.59
N ASP A 240 17.68 1.68 -9.37
CA ASP A 240 18.32 0.87 -10.43
C ASP A 240 17.29 0.05 -11.22
N TYR A 241 16.08 -0.13 -10.68
CA TYR A 241 14.99 -0.85 -11.33
C TYR A 241 14.27 -0.02 -12.40
N TYR A 242 14.50 1.29 -12.43
CA TYR A 242 13.75 2.21 -13.27
C TYR A 242 14.53 2.62 -14.51
N ASP A 243 13.78 2.79 -15.59
CA ASP A 243 14.14 3.58 -16.76
C ASP A 243 13.14 4.73 -16.89
N GLN A 244 13.37 5.61 -17.87
CA GLN A 244 12.53 6.79 -18.08
C GLN A 244 11.04 6.43 -18.25
N ALA A 245 10.73 5.38 -19.04
CA ALA A 245 9.36 4.97 -19.29
C ALA A 245 8.64 4.47 -18.02
N SER A 246 9.32 3.68 -17.19
CA SER A 246 8.76 3.21 -15.91
C SER A 246 8.67 4.32 -14.86
N ILE A 247 9.56 5.32 -14.89
CA ILE A 247 9.47 6.52 -14.04
C ILE A 247 8.20 7.30 -14.38
N GLU A 248 8.00 7.59 -15.67
CA GLU A 248 6.85 8.33 -16.19
C GLU A 248 5.54 7.60 -15.92
N LEU A 249 5.53 6.27 -16.07
CA LEU A 249 4.36 5.46 -15.77
C LEU A 249 3.90 5.65 -14.32
N VAL A 250 4.82 5.57 -13.35
CA VAL A 250 4.51 5.78 -11.93
C VAL A 250 4.13 7.24 -11.67
N ALA A 251 4.85 8.21 -12.25
CA ALA A 251 4.56 9.63 -12.12
C ALA A 251 3.13 9.96 -12.58
N GLN A 252 2.69 9.35 -13.68
CA GLN A 252 1.34 9.54 -14.23
C GLN A 252 0.29 8.82 -13.39
N ARG A 253 0.50 7.54 -13.08
CA ARG A 253 -0.50 6.70 -12.42
C ARG A 253 -0.66 7.04 -10.96
N ASP A 254 0.41 7.28 -10.24
CA ASP A 254 0.38 7.65 -8.83
C ASP A 254 0.54 9.15 -8.59
N ARG A 255 0.15 9.96 -9.58
CA ARG A 255 0.14 11.42 -9.51
C ARG A 255 -0.61 11.97 -8.29
N PHE A 256 -1.66 11.26 -7.85
CA PHE A 256 -2.38 11.59 -6.62
C PHE A 256 -1.44 11.63 -5.41
N ILE A 257 -0.65 10.58 -5.22
CA ILE A 257 0.25 10.44 -4.07
C ILE A 257 1.47 11.34 -4.23
N THR A 258 2.03 11.45 -5.44
CA THR A 258 3.23 12.27 -5.64
C THR A 258 2.94 13.73 -5.36
N GLU A 259 1.82 14.28 -5.84
CA GLU A 259 1.47 15.67 -5.59
C GLU A 259 0.99 15.90 -4.15
N ARG A 260 0.27 14.95 -3.54
CA ARG A 260 -0.21 15.07 -2.15
C ARG A 260 0.94 15.17 -1.13
N PHE A 261 2.02 14.42 -1.36
CA PHE A 261 3.14 14.29 -0.41
C PHE A 261 4.45 14.86 -0.94
N ASP A 262 4.39 15.63 -2.03
CA ASP A 262 5.54 16.27 -2.68
C ASP A 262 6.69 15.27 -2.95
N TYR A 263 6.35 14.15 -3.58
CA TYR A 263 7.36 13.18 -4.01
C TYR A 263 7.86 13.50 -5.41
N SER A 264 9.17 13.68 -5.52
CA SER A 264 9.87 13.83 -6.80
C SER A 264 10.25 12.48 -7.42
N PRO A 265 10.26 12.37 -8.76
CA PRO A 265 10.79 11.20 -9.44
C PRO A 265 12.28 10.98 -9.15
N PRO A 266 12.78 9.74 -9.25
CA PRO A 266 14.21 9.48 -9.18
C PRO A 266 14.95 10.18 -10.32
N LYS A 267 16.18 10.62 -10.05
CA LYS A 267 17.12 11.09 -11.08
C LYS A 267 17.85 9.87 -11.65
N LEU A 268 17.88 9.76 -12.97
CA LEU A 268 18.68 8.77 -13.70
C LEU A 268 20.16 9.18 -13.73
#